data_AF-A0A9E3UXA1-F1
#
_entry.id   AF-A0A9E3UXA1-F1
#
_cell.length_a   1.000
_cell.length_b   1.000
_cell.length_c   1.000
_cell.angle_alpha   90.00
_cell.angle_beta   90.00
_cell.angle_gamma   90.00
#
_symmetry.space_group_name_H-M   'P 1'
#
loop_
_entity.id
_entity.type
_entity.pdbx_description
1 polymer ?
#
loop_
_entity_poly.entity_id
_entity_poly.type
_entity_poly.pdbx_seq_one_letter_code
_entity_poly.pdbx_strand_id
1 'polypeptide(L)'
;MGIFSPRIKVAVIRGGPSGSYEKSLQTGAYVLSLLRDMPEKYEPLDVFISKTGDWHYGGLAQEPREALRHADLVWNALHGTYGEDGQVQHVLEGLGIPFIGPTKFAANLSLNKHLAKELYQRHSLLTPASELITRQNFNDDKLIEIFRTYLHPVIIKPADGSHSFSIKKAYSYQELKDAIEQTLEVAKRVLVEEFIKGEEWSCGVLEGARGEQFYNLVPVRSDGSFRMGGTHREENSRMAEMSKVAHEALGLRHYSSSDFIITPKGKIYILETNALPVLTEDSLMHKALKATGWNPKDFAEHCVKVAMGK
;
A
#
# COMPACT_ATOMS: atom_id res chain seq x y z
N MET A 1 4.44 3.39 45.07
CA MET A 1 3.56 2.36 44.48
C MET A 1 3.27 2.82 43.06
N GLY A 2 4.08 2.40 42.09
CA GLY A 2 3.90 2.82 40.70
C GLY A 2 2.64 2.19 40.14
N ILE A 3 1.72 3.01 39.65
CA ILE A 3 0.52 2.53 38.94
C ILE A 3 1.05 1.85 37.67
N PHE A 4 1.06 0.52 37.64
CA PHE A 4 1.29 -0.23 36.41
C PHE A 4 0.10 0.04 35.50
N SER A 5 0.27 0.88 34.47
CA SER A 5 -0.68 0.89 33.36
C SER A 5 -0.67 -0.50 32.72
N PRO A 6 -1.84 -1.09 32.41
CA PRO A 6 -1.88 -2.37 31.73
C PRO A 6 -1.18 -2.26 30.37
N ARG A 7 -0.42 -3.29 30.00
CA ARG A 7 0.20 -3.39 28.68
C ARG A 7 -0.90 -3.46 27.61
N ILE A 8 -0.68 -2.79 26.49
CA ILE A 8 -1.59 -2.85 25.35
C ILE A 8 -1.38 -4.18 24.63
N LYS A 9 -2.45 -4.96 24.48
CA LYS A 9 -2.43 -6.24 23.75
C LYS A 9 -2.62 -5.99 22.26
N VAL A 10 -1.54 -6.12 21.50
CA VAL A 10 -1.54 -5.87 20.06
C VAL A 10 -1.55 -7.20 19.31
N ALA A 11 -2.68 -7.54 18.70
CA ALA A 11 -2.78 -8.70 17.82
C ALA A 11 -2.17 -8.40 16.45
N VAL A 12 -1.13 -9.13 16.06
CA VAL A 12 -0.52 -9.03 14.74
C VAL A 12 -1.09 -10.14 13.87
N ILE A 13 -1.89 -9.77 12.86
CA ILE A 13 -2.43 -10.73 11.89
C ILE A 13 -1.46 -10.92 10.72
N ARG A 14 -1.10 -12.17 10.41
CA ARG A 14 -0.13 -12.54 9.37
C ARG A 14 -0.49 -13.84 8.66
N GLY A 15 0.07 -14.07 7.47
CA GLY A 15 -0.29 -15.16 6.56
C GLY A 15 -1.35 -14.76 5.53
N GLY A 16 -2.48 -15.48 5.49
CA GLY A 16 -3.66 -15.17 4.67
C GLY A 16 -3.75 -15.92 3.33
N PRO A 17 -4.95 -16.06 2.75
CA PRO A 17 -5.19 -16.75 1.48
C PRO A 17 -4.74 -15.88 0.28
N SER A 18 -3.43 -15.66 0.14
CA SER A 18 -2.83 -14.72 -0.82
C SER A 18 -1.57 -15.30 -1.46
N GLY A 19 -1.31 -14.88 -2.71
CA GLY A 19 -0.02 -15.14 -3.38
C GLY A 19 1.18 -14.48 -2.67
N SER A 20 0.93 -13.51 -1.77
CA SER A 20 1.94 -12.82 -0.98
C SER A 20 2.09 -13.38 0.45
N TYR A 21 1.61 -14.60 0.69
CA TYR A 21 1.60 -15.26 2.00
C TYR A 21 2.97 -15.24 2.71
N GLU A 22 4.06 -15.61 2.05
CA GLU A 22 5.39 -15.64 2.68
C GLU A 22 5.86 -14.25 3.13
N LYS A 23 5.59 -13.22 2.31
CA LYS A 23 5.92 -11.83 2.62
C LYS A 23 5.10 -11.29 3.81
N SER A 24 3.85 -11.74 3.91
CA SER A 24 2.96 -11.50 5.05
C SER A 24 3.49 -12.15 6.33
N LEU A 25 3.95 -13.40 6.28
CA LEU A 25 4.59 -14.04 7.44
C LEU A 25 5.84 -13.30 7.89
N GLN A 26 6.70 -12.88 6.96
CA GLN A 26 7.91 -12.10 7.26
C GLN A 26 7.57 -10.75 7.89
N THR A 27 6.61 -10.03 7.32
CA THR A 27 6.15 -8.74 7.86
C THR A 27 5.58 -8.90 9.27
N GLY A 28 4.72 -9.89 9.49
CA GLY A 28 4.15 -10.17 10.79
C GLY A 28 5.21 -10.57 11.83
N ALA A 29 6.18 -11.42 11.46
CA ALA A 29 7.28 -11.80 12.33
C ALA A 29 8.14 -10.59 12.74
N TYR A 30 8.37 -9.66 11.81
CA TYR A 30 9.09 -8.42 12.07
C TYR A 30 8.30 -7.48 13.01
N VAL A 31 7.00 -7.27 12.78
CA VAL A 31 6.18 -6.45 13.68
C VAL A 31 6.11 -7.07 15.08
N LEU A 32 5.95 -8.39 15.18
CA LEU A 32 5.97 -9.12 16.44
C LEU A 32 7.31 -8.94 17.18
N SER A 33 8.45 -8.97 16.49
CA SER A 33 9.74 -8.76 17.14
C SER A 33 9.88 -7.34 17.70
N LEU A 34 9.46 -6.31 16.96
CA LEU A 34 9.47 -4.91 17.42
C LEU A 34 8.63 -4.73 18.70
N LEU A 35 7.46 -5.36 18.78
CA LEU A 35 6.58 -5.27 19.94
C LEU A 35 7.13 -6.06 21.15
N ARG A 36 7.70 -7.25 20.92
CA ARG A 36 8.34 -8.06 21.99
C ARG A 36 9.54 -7.36 22.62
N ASP A 37 10.17 -6.48 21.85
CA ASP A 37 11.30 -5.65 22.24
C ASP A 37 10.93 -4.43 23.11
N MET A 38 9.64 -4.25 23.40
CA MET A 38 9.07 -3.23 24.30
C MET A 38 8.07 -3.86 25.31
N PRO A 39 8.49 -4.88 26.08
CA PRO A 39 7.61 -5.74 26.87
C PRO A 39 6.95 -5.03 28.07
N GLU A 40 7.44 -3.86 28.45
CA GLU A 40 6.85 -3.00 29.47
C GLU A 40 5.63 -2.23 28.98
N LYS A 41 5.47 -2.06 27.66
CA LYS A 41 4.35 -1.33 27.03
C LYS A 41 3.36 -2.25 26.33
N TYR A 42 3.86 -3.31 25.68
CA TYR A 42 3.07 -4.11 24.74
C TYR A 42 3.07 -5.60 25.08
N GLU A 43 1.94 -6.25 24.81
CA GLU A 43 1.78 -7.70 24.81
C GLU A 43 1.39 -8.15 23.40
N PRO A 44 2.33 -8.62 22.57
CA PRO A 44 2.03 -9.03 21.21
C PRO A 44 1.29 -10.37 21.18
N LEU A 45 0.13 -10.40 20.51
CA LEU A 45 -0.64 -11.61 20.25
C LEU A 45 -0.39 -12.04 18.80
N ASP A 46 0.19 -13.22 18.60
CA ASP A 46 0.44 -13.75 17.26
C ASP A 46 -0.82 -14.44 16.73
N VAL A 47 -1.46 -13.81 15.73
CA VAL A 47 -2.68 -14.32 15.09
C VAL A 47 -2.34 -14.72 13.67
N PHE A 48 -2.33 -16.03 13.44
CA PHE A 48 -1.94 -16.61 12.17
C PHE A 48 -3.17 -16.92 11.32
N ILE A 49 -3.14 -16.58 10.03
CA ILE A 49 -4.20 -16.93 9.08
C ILE A 49 -3.60 -17.87 8.04
N SER A 50 -4.22 -19.04 7.86
CA SER A 50 -3.75 -20.08 6.94
C SER A 50 -3.91 -19.66 5.47
N LYS A 51 -3.33 -20.43 4.55
CA LYS A 51 -3.53 -20.25 3.09
C LYS A 51 -4.97 -20.51 2.66
N THR A 52 -5.76 -21.22 3.47
CA THR A 52 -7.18 -21.49 3.25
C THR A 52 -8.08 -20.46 3.94
N GLY A 53 -7.53 -19.53 4.72
CA GLY A 53 -8.27 -18.45 5.38
C GLY A 53 -8.69 -18.75 6.82
N ASP A 54 -8.26 -19.87 7.39
CA ASP A 54 -8.56 -20.24 8.78
C ASP A 54 -7.73 -19.38 9.74
N TRP A 55 -8.38 -18.83 10.77
CA TRP A 55 -7.72 -18.03 11.80
C TRP A 55 -7.23 -18.93 12.92
N HIS A 56 -6.03 -18.68 13.41
CA HIS A 56 -5.41 -19.43 14.49
C HIS A 56 -4.87 -18.50 15.56
N TYR A 57 -5.11 -18.88 16.81
CA TYR A 57 -4.49 -18.28 17.98
C TYR A 57 -4.10 -19.38 18.97
N GLY A 58 -2.87 -19.30 19.51
CA GLY A 58 -2.33 -20.35 20.40
C GLY A 58 -2.21 -21.73 19.74
N GLY A 59 -2.07 -21.78 18.41
CA GLY A 59 -1.97 -23.03 17.63
C GLY A 59 -3.31 -23.72 17.32
N LEU A 60 -4.44 -23.14 17.74
CA LEU A 60 -5.77 -23.70 17.51
C LEU A 60 -6.52 -22.86 16.47
N ALA A 61 -7.21 -23.53 15.54
CA ALA A 61 -8.14 -22.88 14.63
C ALA A 61 -9.35 -22.35 15.41
N GLN A 62 -9.72 -21.10 15.18
CA GLN A 62 -10.77 -20.38 15.90
C GLN A 62 -11.47 -19.41 14.96
N GLU A 63 -12.71 -19.05 15.28
CA GLU A 63 -13.40 -17.94 14.61
C GLU A 63 -12.65 -16.62 14.84
N PRO A 64 -12.68 -15.64 13.90
CA PRO A 64 -11.95 -14.38 14.03
C PRO A 64 -12.24 -13.65 15.35
N ARG A 65 -13.49 -13.68 15.83
CA ARG A 65 -13.88 -13.08 17.11
C ARG A 65 -13.14 -13.70 18.30
N GLU A 66 -13.00 -15.02 18.32
CA GLU A 66 -12.32 -15.72 19.42
C GLU A 66 -10.80 -15.54 19.33
N ALA A 67 -10.24 -15.61 18.12
CA ALA A 67 -8.82 -15.37 17.87
C ALA A 67 -8.39 -13.96 18.31
N LEU A 68 -9.28 -12.97 18.24
CA LEU A 68 -9.03 -11.57 18.59
C LEU A 68 -9.63 -11.15 19.95
N ARG A 69 -10.25 -12.05 20.71
CA ARG A 69 -11.06 -11.70 21.90
C ARG A 69 -10.33 -10.91 22.98
N HIS A 70 -8.99 -11.04 23.02
CA HIS A 70 -8.12 -10.40 24.02
C HIS A 70 -7.34 -9.22 23.46
N ALA A 71 -7.52 -8.88 22.18
CA ALA A 71 -6.77 -7.81 21.53
C ALA A 71 -7.40 -6.45 21.89
N ASP A 72 -6.55 -5.50 22.31
CA ASP A 72 -6.93 -4.09 22.43
C ASP A 72 -6.82 -3.38 21.07
N LEU A 73 -5.90 -3.86 20.22
CA LEU A 73 -5.58 -3.31 18.92
C LEU A 73 -5.14 -4.43 17.97
N VAL A 74 -5.50 -4.34 16.68
CA VAL A 74 -4.97 -5.21 15.63
C VAL A 74 -3.96 -4.48 14.75
N TRP A 75 -2.81 -5.08 14.48
CA TRP A 75 -1.91 -4.67 13.42
C TRP A 75 -2.07 -5.60 12.21
N ASN A 76 -2.60 -5.06 11.10
CA ASN A 76 -2.67 -5.80 9.85
C ASN A 76 -1.31 -5.90 9.16
N ALA A 77 -0.68 -7.08 9.22
CA ALA A 77 0.58 -7.38 8.53
C ALA A 77 0.38 -8.33 7.32
N LEU A 78 -0.86 -8.46 6.84
CA LEU A 78 -1.21 -9.22 5.64
C LEU A 78 -0.82 -8.46 4.38
N HIS A 79 -0.56 -9.19 3.28
CA HIS A 79 -0.22 -8.64 1.97
C HIS A 79 -1.04 -9.32 0.86
N GLY A 80 -1.34 -8.58 -0.20
CA GLY A 80 -2.12 -9.06 -1.34
C GLY A 80 -3.61 -9.19 -1.04
N THR A 81 -4.27 -10.08 -1.80
CA THR A 81 -5.68 -10.47 -1.61
C THR A 81 -5.94 -10.82 -0.15
N TYR A 82 -7.14 -10.53 0.34
CA TYR A 82 -7.57 -10.66 1.74
C TYR A 82 -7.00 -9.59 2.69
N GLY A 83 -5.71 -9.26 2.56
CA GLY A 83 -5.01 -8.32 3.42
C GLY A 83 -5.17 -6.86 3.03
N GLU A 84 -5.12 -6.56 1.73
CA GLU A 84 -5.09 -5.19 1.18
C GLU A 84 -6.40 -4.80 0.49
N ASP A 85 -7.31 -5.74 0.25
CA ASP A 85 -8.55 -5.57 -0.55
C ASP A 85 -9.81 -5.31 0.30
N GLY A 86 -9.63 -4.99 1.58
CA GLY A 86 -10.73 -4.66 2.47
C GLY A 86 -11.45 -5.87 3.08
N GLN A 87 -11.11 -7.11 2.72
CA GLN A 87 -11.78 -8.29 3.29
C GLN A 87 -11.50 -8.42 4.79
N VAL A 88 -10.24 -8.40 5.20
CA VAL A 88 -9.90 -8.47 6.63
C VAL A 88 -10.35 -7.23 7.38
N GLN A 89 -10.25 -6.04 6.76
CA GLN A 89 -10.71 -4.79 7.32
C GLN A 89 -12.20 -4.83 7.63
N HIS A 90 -13.01 -5.45 6.75
CA HIS A 90 -14.43 -5.64 6.98
C HIS A 90 -14.71 -6.47 8.25
N VAL A 91 -13.92 -7.52 8.49
CA VAL A 91 -14.02 -8.34 9.70
C VAL A 91 -13.65 -7.50 10.94
N LEU A 92 -12.53 -6.76 10.89
CA LEU A 92 -12.08 -5.94 12.00
C LEU A 92 -13.07 -4.82 12.35
N GLU A 93 -13.60 -4.12 11.34
CA GLU A 93 -14.66 -3.12 11.51
C GLU A 93 -15.94 -3.71 12.09
N GLY A 94 -16.34 -4.91 11.63
CA GLY A 94 -17.52 -5.61 12.14
C GLY A 94 -17.39 -6.08 13.59
N LEU A 95 -16.17 -6.39 14.04
CA LEU A 95 -15.87 -6.72 15.43
C LEU A 95 -15.71 -5.48 16.32
N GLY A 96 -15.63 -4.28 15.75
CA GLY A 96 -15.42 -3.04 16.48
C GLY A 96 -14.05 -2.93 17.16
N ILE A 97 -13.06 -3.72 16.72
CA ILE A 97 -11.72 -3.72 17.30
C ILE A 97 -10.88 -2.65 16.58
N PRO A 98 -10.25 -1.71 17.30
CA PRO A 98 -9.32 -0.75 16.68
C PRO A 98 -8.22 -1.48 15.91
N PHE A 99 -7.78 -0.91 14.79
CA PHE A 99 -6.71 -1.51 14.01
C PHE A 99 -5.85 -0.51 13.22
N ILE A 100 -4.57 -0.86 13.08
CA ILE A 100 -3.58 -0.15 12.27
C ILE A 100 -3.75 -0.55 10.81
N GLY A 101 -3.78 0.46 9.95
CA GLY A 101 -3.98 0.34 8.49
C GLY A 101 -5.25 1.06 7.99
N PRO A 102 -5.55 0.93 6.68
CA PRO A 102 -6.69 1.59 6.04
C PRO A 102 -8.02 0.99 6.48
N THR A 103 -9.11 1.77 6.44
CA THR A 103 -10.47 1.21 6.54
C THR A 103 -10.78 0.33 5.33
N LYS A 104 -11.88 -0.45 5.37
CA LYS A 104 -12.34 -1.26 4.23
C LYS A 104 -12.48 -0.43 2.96
N PHE A 105 -13.10 0.74 3.08
CA PHE A 105 -13.34 1.63 1.94
C PHE A 105 -12.03 2.16 1.36
N ALA A 106 -11.15 2.68 2.22
CA ALA A 106 -9.87 3.23 1.79
C ALA A 106 -8.94 2.16 1.21
N ALA A 107 -8.96 0.94 1.75
CA ALA A 107 -8.22 -0.21 1.23
C ALA A 107 -8.66 -0.53 -0.22
N ASN A 108 -9.97 -0.72 -0.43
CA ASN A 108 -10.54 -0.99 -1.76
C ASN A 108 -10.26 0.14 -2.76
N LEU A 109 -10.37 1.39 -2.30
CA LEU A 109 -10.15 2.56 -3.13
C LEU A 109 -8.69 2.65 -3.58
N SER A 110 -7.74 2.40 -2.67
CA SER A 110 -6.30 2.44 -2.98
C SER A 110 -5.87 1.36 -3.98
N LEU A 111 -6.49 0.17 -3.94
CA LEU A 111 -6.22 -0.91 -4.88
C LEU A 111 -6.92 -0.75 -6.24
N ASN A 112 -7.93 0.12 -6.33
CA ASN A 112 -8.61 0.42 -7.58
C ASN A 112 -7.85 1.55 -8.29
N LYS A 113 -6.89 1.18 -9.13
CA LYS A 113 -5.96 2.10 -9.80
C LYS A 113 -6.67 3.14 -10.65
N HIS A 114 -7.81 2.78 -11.23
CA HIS A 114 -8.62 3.71 -12.03
C HIS A 114 -9.25 4.78 -11.13
N LEU A 115 -9.97 4.39 -10.06
CA LEU A 115 -10.61 5.35 -9.16
C LEU A 115 -9.58 6.16 -8.36
N ALA A 116 -8.51 5.54 -7.88
CA ALA A 116 -7.41 6.24 -7.22
C ALA A 116 -6.83 7.32 -8.14
N LYS A 117 -6.62 7.00 -9.42
CA LYS A 117 -6.14 7.96 -10.42
C LYS A 117 -7.14 9.09 -10.67
N GLU A 118 -8.43 8.80 -10.79
CA GLU A 118 -9.43 9.86 -10.93
C GLU A 118 -9.39 10.82 -9.73
N LEU A 119 -9.20 10.31 -8.51
CA LEU A 119 -9.05 11.14 -7.32
C LEU A 119 -7.77 11.98 -7.38
N TYR A 120 -6.63 11.39 -7.74
CA TYR A 120 -5.38 12.12 -7.93
C TYR A 120 -5.57 13.28 -8.92
N GLN A 121 -6.21 13.04 -10.06
CA GLN A 121 -6.48 14.05 -11.08
C GLN A 121 -7.41 15.17 -10.57
N ARG A 122 -8.46 14.83 -9.81
CA ARG A 122 -9.33 15.84 -9.16
C ARG A 122 -8.57 16.74 -8.19
N HIS A 123 -7.51 16.22 -7.59
CA HIS A 123 -6.58 16.97 -6.74
C HIS A 123 -5.38 17.57 -7.50
N SER A 124 -5.46 17.66 -8.84
CA SER A 124 -4.41 18.22 -9.70
C SER A 124 -3.05 17.51 -9.61
N LEU A 125 -3.03 16.25 -9.15
CA LEU A 125 -1.84 15.42 -9.18
C LEU A 125 -1.64 14.86 -10.58
N LEU A 126 -0.42 14.98 -11.10
CA LEU A 126 -0.08 14.48 -12.42
C LEU A 126 0.01 12.95 -12.40
N THR A 127 -0.74 12.29 -13.27
CA THR A 127 -0.78 10.83 -13.43
C THR A 127 -0.60 10.47 -14.90
N PRO A 128 -0.08 9.28 -15.25
CA PRO A 128 -0.07 8.84 -16.65
C PRO A 128 -1.48 8.89 -17.23
N ALA A 129 -1.66 9.47 -18.42
CA ALA A 129 -2.91 9.38 -19.16
C ALA A 129 -3.30 7.90 -19.34
N SER A 130 -4.59 7.60 -19.25
CA SER A 130 -5.05 6.20 -19.23
C SER A 130 -6.49 6.01 -19.68
N GLU A 131 -6.76 4.81 -20.20
CA GLU A 131 -8.06 4.32 -20.65
C GLU A 131 -8.47 3.07 -19.86
N LEU A 132 -9.74 3.00 -19.47
CA LEU A 132 -10.32 1.82 -18.81
C LEU A 132 -10.99 0.90 -19.84
N ILE A 133 -10.54 -0.34 -19.89
CA ILE A 133 -11.04 -1.39 -20.78
C ILE A 133 -11.74 -2.49 -19.98
N THR A 134 -12.87 -2.93 -20.51
CA THR A 134 -13.77 -3.95 -19.98
C THR A 134 -14.13 -4.90 -21.12
N ARG A 135 -14.68 -6.07 -20.81
CA ARG A 135 -15.17 -6.97 -21.87
C ARG A 135 -16.28 -6.35 -22.72
N GLN A 136 -17.02 -5.36 -22.19
CA GLN A 136 -18.12 -4.71 -22.87
C GLN A 136 -17.66 -3.68 -23.91
N ASN A 137 -16.55 -2.97 -23.67
CA ASN A 137 -16.03 -1.95 -24.58
C ASN A 137 -14.78 -2.40 -25.37
N PHE A 138 -14.32 -3.64 -25.17
CA PHE A 138 -13.19 -4.20 -25.89
C PHE A 138 -13.61 -4.64 -27.30
N ASN A 139 -13.29 -3.81 -28.29
CA ASN A 139 -13.54 -4.04 -29.70
C ASN A 139 -12.45 -3.36 -30.56
N ASP A 140 -12.46 -3.63 -31.88
CA ASP A 140 -11.45 -3.10 -32.80
C ASP A 140 -11.45 -1.57 -32.88
N ASP A 141 -12.62 -0.92 -32.83
CA ASP A 141 -12.71 0.56 -32.85
C ASP A 141 -11.99 1.16 -31.62
N LYS A 142 -12.21 0.59 -30.43
CA LYS A 142 -11.56 1.04 -29.20
C LYS A 142 -10.05 0.77 -29.22
N LEU A 143 -9.62 -0.36 -29.78
CA LEU A 143 -8.21 -0.67 -29.98
C LEU A 143 -7.53 0.35 -30.91
N ILE A 144 -8.18 0.68 -32.03
CA ILE A 144 -7.70 1.69 -32.99
C ILE A 144 -7.62 3.07 -32.33
N GLU A 145 -8.63 3.45 -31.55
CA GLU A 145 -8.66 4.70 -30.79
C GLU A 145 -7.46 4.81 -29.85
N ILE A 146 -7.20 3.79 -29.03
CA ILE A 146 -6.05 3.75 -28.11
C ILE A 146 -4.75 3.84 -28.89
N PHE A 147 -4.58 3.01 -29.92
CA PHE A 147 -3.34 2.93 -30.70
C PHE A 147 -2.99 4.25 -31.41
N ARG A 148 -4.01 5.05 -31.77
CA ARG A 148 -3.82 6.37 -32.40
C ARG A 148 -3.63 7.50 -31.40
N THR A 149 -4.15 7.34 -30.18
CA THR A 149 -4.13 8.39 -29.14
C THR A 149 -2.82 8.38 -28.36
N TYR A 150 -2.29 7.20 -28.06
CA TYR A 150 -1.12 7.05 -27.20
C TYR A 150 0.17 6.81 -28.00
N LEU A 151 1.28 7.36 -27.51
CA LEU A 151 2.60 7.00 -28.00
C LEU A 151 3.01 5.65 -27.42
N HIS A 152 3.44 4.74 -28.30
CA HIS A 152 3.88 3.40 -27.91
C HIS A 152 5.35 3.38 -27.44
N PRO A 153 5.72 2.48 -26.50
CA PRO A 153 4.85 1.45 -25.91
C PRO A 153 3.81 2.02 -24.94
N VAL A 154 2.72 1.29 -24.74
CA VAL A 154 1.76 1.54 -23.65
C VAL A 154 1.90 0.50 -22.56
N ILE A 155 1.47 0.83 -21.36
CA ILE A 155 1.41 -0.07 -20.21
C ILE A 155 0.01 -0.68 -20.10
N ILE A 156 -0.07 -1.99 -19.94
CA ILE A 156 -1.33 -2.72 -19.73
C ILE A 156 -1.26 -3.40 -18.37
N LYS A 157 -2.23 -3.15 -17.50
CA LYS A 157 -2.29 -3.77 -16.16
C LYS A 157 -3.72 -3.96 -15.69
N PRO A 158 -4.00 -4.90 -14.77
CA PRO A 158 -5.28 -4.94 -14.08
C PRO A 158 -5.60 -3.60 -13.41
N ALA A 159 -6.86 -3.14 -13.53
CA ALA A 159 -7.31 -1.92 -12.85
C ALA A 159 -7.47 -2.13 -11.34
N ASP A 160 -7.57 -3.39 -10.90
CA ASP A 160 -7.84 -3.80 -9.52
C ASP A 160 -6.70 -4.67 -8.95
N GLY A 161 -6.44 -4.53 -7.66
CA GLY A 161 -5.53 -5.40 -6.91
C GLY A 161 -4.06 -4.95 -6.94
N SER A 162 -3.20 -5.62 -6.16
CA SER A 162 -1.76 -5.30 -6.01
C SER A 162 -0.83 -6.13 -6.92
N HIS A 163 -1.36 -6.74 -7.98
CA HIS A 163 -0.61 -7.65 -8.85
C HIS A 163 0.30 -6.93 -9.87
N SER A 164 1.43 -6.39 -9.41
CA SER A 164 2.44 -5.77 -10.29
C SER A 164 3.07 -6.75 -11.27
N PHE A 165 3.00 -8.06 -11.01
CA PHE A 165 3.45 -9.12 -11.91
C PHE A 165 2.65 -9.22 -13.22
N SER A 166 1.48 -8.57 -13.30
CA SER A 166 0.62 -8.56 -14.48
C SER A 166 0.80 -7.33 -15.37
N ILE A 167 1.82 -6.51 -15.12
CA ILE A 167 2.12 -5.33 -15.94
C ILE A 167 2.80 -5.77 -17.23
N LYS A 168 2.19 -5.44 -18.37
CA LYS A 168 2.70 -5.72 -19.72
C LYS A 168 3.02 -4.42 -20.44
N LYS A 169 3.97 -4.47 -21.37
CA LYS A 169 4.29 -3.37 -22.29
C LYS A 169 3.95 -3.80 -23.71
N ALA A 170 3.21 -2.97 -24.45
CA ALA A 170 2.86 -3.23 -25.84
C ALA A 170 3.42 -2.16 -26.77
N TYR A 171 4.28 -2.57 -27.70
CA TYR A 171 4.93 -1.72 -28.69
C TYR A 171 4.16 -1.64 -30.01
N SER A 172 3.33 -2.63 -30.30
CA SER A 172 2.58 -2.76 -31.54
C SER A 172 1.08 -2.95 -31.31
N TYR A 173 0.28 -2.79 -32.37
CA TYR A 173 -1.17 -2.99 -32.32
C TYR A 173 -1.52 -4.43 -31.89
N GLN A 174 -0.80 -5.41 -32.43
CA GLN A 174 -1.02 -6.81 -32.09
C GLN A 174 -0.67 -7.09 -30.62
N GLU A 175 0.46 -6.57 -30.14
CA GLU A 175 0.82 -6.71 -28.73
C GLU A 175 -0.19 -6.03 -27.80
N LEU A 176 -0.77 -4.89 -28.19
CA LEU A 176 -1.80 -4.20 -27.43
C LEU A 176 -3.05 -5.08 -27.28
N LYS A 177 -3.52 -5.63 -28.41
CA LYS A 177 -4.67 -6.53 -28.45
C LYS A 177 -4.43 -7.75 -27.56
N ASP A 178 -3.32 -8.46 -27.79
CA ASP A 178 -2.98 -9.68 -27.06
C ASP A 178 -2.81 -9.42 -25.55
N ALA A 179 -2.16 -8.30 -25.19
CA ALA A 179 -1.95 -7.94 -23.80
C ALA A 179 -3.27 -7.62 -23.06
N ILE A 180 -4.21 -6.95 -23.73
CA ILE A 180 -5.53 -6.66 -23.15
C ILE A 180 -6.34 -7.96 -23.02
N GLU A 181 -6.40 -8.79 -24.06
CA GLU A 181 -7.13 -10.07 -24.04
C GLU A 181 -6.69 -10.96 -22.88
N GLN A 182 -5.38 -11.20 -22.78
CA GLN A 182 -4.81 -12.02 -21.71
C GLN A 182 -5.04 -11.41 -20.32
N THR A 183 -5.03 -10.07 -20.19
CA THR A 183 -5.30 -9.44 -18.89
C THR A 183 -6.79 -9.57 -18.52
N LEU A 184 -7.70 -9.52 -19.50
CA LEU A 184 -9.14 -9.71 -19.29
C LEU A 184 -9.51 -11.16 -18.90
N GLU A 185 -8.64 -12.14 -19.12
CA GLU A 185 -8.83 -13.52 -18.63
C GLU A 185 -8.79 -13.61 -17.10
N VAL A 186 -7.95 -12.78 -16.47
CA VAL A 186 -7.72 -12.82 -15.02
C VAL A 186 -8.31 -11.62 -14.28
N ALA A 187 -8.64 -10.54 -14.98
CA ALA A 187 -9.20 -9.31 -14.41
C ALA A 187 -10.48 -8.88 -15.13
N LYS A 188 -11.43 -8.30 -14.38
CA LYS A 188 -12.67 -7.75 -14.96
C LYS A 188 -12.44 -6.47 -15.74
N ARG A 189 -11.38 -5.74 -15.39
CA ARG A 189 -11.07 -4.40 -15.87
C ARG A 189 -9.57 -4.27 -16.08
N VAL A 190 -9.19 -3.65 -17.20
CA VAL A 190 -7.82 -3.43 -17.62
C VAL A 190 -7.60 -1.93 -17.75
N LEU A 191 -6.48 -1.46 -17.23
CA LEU A 191 -6.04 -0.09 -17.39
C LEU A 191 -4.92 -0.07 -18.45
N VAL A 192 -5.13 0.70 -19.50
CA VAL A 192 -4.11 0.98 -20.53
C VAL A 192 -3.58 2.37 -20.25
N GLU A 193 -2.27 2.52 -20.02
CA GLU A 193 -1.65 3.80 -19.66
C GLU A 193 -0.55 4.19 -20.65
N GLU A 194 -0.34 5.49 -20.82
CA GLU A 194 0.86 5.99 -21.47
C GLU A 194 2.12 5.50 -20.74
N PHE A 195 3.17 5.20 -21.48
CA PHE A 195 4.45 4.86 -20.89
C PHE A 195 5.22 6.12 -20.49
N ILE A 196 5.47 6.28 -19.18
CA ILE A 196 6.33 7.33 -18.66
C ILE A 196 7.75 6.78 -18.48
N LYS A 197 8.71 7.29 -19.26
CA LYS A 197 10.13 6.99 -19.09
C LYS A 197 10.71 7.87 -17.98
N GLY A 198 11.29 7.25 -16.95
CA GLY A 198 11.91 7.97 -15.85
C GLY A 198 12.52 7.07 -14.77
N GLU A 199 12.96 7.69 -13.68
CA GLU A 199 13.38 6.99 -12.46
C GLU A 199 12.17 6.74 -11.55
N GLU A 200 12.08 5.55 -10.94
CA GLU A 200 11.02 5.20 -10.00
C GLU A 200 11.41 5.54 -8.55
N TRP A 201 10.47 6.15 -7.83
CA TRP A 201 10.66 6.64 -6.46
C TRP A 201 9.44 6.31 -5.60
N SER A 202 9.64 6.21 -4.29
CA SER A 202 8.58 6.01 -3.30
C SER A 202 8.71 7.03 -2.18
N CYS A 203 7.61 7.62 -1.74
CA CYS A 203 7.56 8.54 -0.61
C CYS A 203 6.50 8.09 0.38
N GLY A 204 6.95 7.79 1.62
CA GLY A 204 6.09 7.39 2.72
C GLY A 204 5.43 8.58 3.41
N VAL A 205 4.22 8.37 3.91
CA VAL A 205 3.49 9.31 4.78
C VAL A 205 3.23 8.63 6.12
N LEU A 206 3.42 9.37 7.21
CA LEU A 206 3.06 9.00 8.58
C LEU A 206 2.06 10.00 9.15
N GLU A 207 0.94 9.52 9.67
CA GLU A 207 -0.07 10.37 10.31
C GLU A 207 0.38 10.79 11.73
N GLY A 208 0.21 12.06 12.10
CA GLY A 208 0.45 12.57 13.46
C GLY A 208 1.91 12.60 13.91
N ALA A 209 2.86 12.40 13.00
CA ALA A 209 4.28 12.34 13.30
C ALA A 209 4.90 13.75 13.40
N ARG A 210 5.79 13.95 14.39
CA ARG A 210 6.57 15.19 14.58
C ARG A 210 5.71 16.48 14.65
N GLY A 211 4.46 16.36 15.13
CA GLY A 211 3.54 17.50 15.25
C GLY A 211 2.85 17.89 13.94
N GLU A 212 3.06 17.16 12.84
CA GLU A 212 2.35 17.34 11.58
C GLU A 212 1.17 16.36 11.49
N GLN A 213 0.07 16.78 10.88
CA GLN A 213 -1.05 15.89 10.56
C GLN A 213 -0.60 14.75 9.64
N PHE A 214 0.13 15.10 8.58
CA PHE A 214 0.76 14.15 7.66
C PHE A 214 2.24 14.53 7.52
N TYR A 215 3.12 13.63 7.94
CA TYR A 215 4.56 13.77 7.90
C TYR A 215 5.16 12.90 6.81
N ASN A 216 5.95 13.47 5.89
CA ASN A 216 6.61 12.67 4.85
C ASN A 216 7.94 12.08 5.32
N LEU A 217 8.19 10.86 4.89
CA LEU A 217 9.52 10.28 4.89
C LEU A 217 10.32 10.77 3.68
N VAL A 218 11.65 10.70 3.80
CA VAL A 218 12.56 10.98 2.68
C VAL A 218 12.22 10.07 1.50
N PRO A 219 11.98 10.61 0.29
CA PRO A 219 11.78 9.79 -0.90
C PRO A 219 12.98 8.88 -1.18
N VAL A 220 12.69 7.62 -1.49
CA VAL A 220 13.68 6.58 -1.81
C VAL A 220 13.44 6.08 -3.23
N ARG A 221 14.51 5.90 -3.99
CA ARG A 221 14.46 5.30 -5.32
C ARG A 221 14.19 3.80 -5.21
N SER A 222 13.69 3.17 -6.28
CA SER A 222 13.42 1.73 -6.34
C SER A 222 14.63 0.82 -6.03
N ASP A 223 15.87 1.30 -6.23
CA ASP A 223 17.10 0.60 -5.81
C ASP A 223 17.44 0.78 -4.31
N GLY A 224 16.67 1.59 -3.60
CA GLY A 224 16.85 1.92 -2.18
C GLY A 224 17.79 3.10 -1.92
N SER A 225 18.35 3.72 -2.96
CA SER A 225 19.13 4.95 -2.80
C SER A 225 18.22 6.14 -2.51
N PHE A 226 18.74 7.17 -1.83
CA PHE A 226 18.04 8.43 -1.60
C PHE A 226 19.00 9.59 -1.83
N ARG A 227 18.45 10.75 -2.19
CA ARG A 227 19.22 11.96 -2.47
C ARG A 227 18.85 13.06 -1.48
N MET A 228 19.84 13.63 -0.81
CA MET A 228 19.67 14.71 0.16
C MET A 228 20.19 16.04 -0.40
N GLY A 229 19.40 17.10 -0.23
CA GLY A 229 19.81 18.47 -0.53
C GLY A 229 20.02 18.79 -2.01
N GLY A 230 20.52 20.00 -2.28
CA GLY A 230 20.88 20.46 -3.62
C GLY A 230 19.71 20.53 -4.61
N THR A 231 19.98 20.13 -5.85
CA THR A 231 19.03 20.17 -7.00
C THR A 231 17.81 19.27 -6.82
N HIS A 232 17.84 18.29 -5.91
CA HIS A 232 16.74 17.36 -5.65
C HIS A 232 15.76 17.85 -4.58
N ARG A 233 16.05 18.98 -3.91
CA ARG A 233 15.17 19.51 -2.86
C ARG A 233 13.78 19.82 -3.39
N GLU A 234 13.67 20.38 -4.58
CA GLU A 234 12.38 20.71 -5.19
C GLU A 234 11.60 19.45 -5.59
N GLU A 235 12.25 18.46 -6.19
CA GLU A 235 11.65 17.17 -6.55
C GLU A 235 11.15 16.42 -5.31
N ASN A 236 11.98 16.34 -4.26
CA ASN A 236 11.61 15.72 -2.99
C ASN A 236 10.42 16.42 -2.34
N SER A 237 10.42 17.76 -2.35
CA SER A 237 9.31 18.55 -1.77
C SER A 237 8.01 18.34 -2.54
N ARG A 238 8.08 18.23 -3.87
CA ARG A 238 6.91 17.92 -4.71
C ARG A 238 6.38 16.52 -4.46
N MET A 239 7.22 15.49 -4.41
CA MET A 239 6.78 14.12 -4.09
C MET A 239 6.18 14.03 -2.68
N ALA A 240 6.77 14.74 -1.72
CA ALA A 240 6.26 14.84 -0.36
C ALA A 240 4.83 15.43 -0.35
N GLU A 241 4.63 16.57 -1.01
CA GLU A 241 3.30 17.18 -1.12
C GLU A 241 2.29 16.28 -1.84
N MET A 242 2.68 15.73 -3.00
CA MET A 242 1.80 14.84 -3.77
C MET A 242 1.39 13.59 -2.97
N SER A 243 2.29 13.03 -2.15
CA SER A 243 1.98 11.87 -1.32
C SER A 243 1.07 12.21 -0.14
N LYS A 244 1.19 13.40 0.48
CA LYS A 244 0.23 13.88 1.49
C LYS A 244 -1.17 14.00 0.89
N VAL A 245 -1.28 14.67 -0.26
CA VAL A 245 -2.55 14.84 -0.98
C VAL A 245 -3.15 13.50 -1.38
N ALA A 246 -2.33 12.57 -1.89
CA ALA A 246 -2.80 11.23 -2.25
C ALA A 246 -3.28 10.43 -1.02
N HIS A 247 -2.56 10.49 0.09
CA HIS A 247 -2.94 9.83 1.36
C HIS A 247 -4.31 10.34 1.84
N GLU A 248 -4.48 11.66 1.86
CA GLU A 248 -5.72 12.29 2.31
C GLU A 248 -6.88 12.03 1.34
N ALA A 249 -6.67 12.19 0.03
CA ALA A 249 -7.70 12.00 -0.99
C ALA A 249 -8.28 10.57 -1.01
N LEU A 250 -7.44 9.58 -0.69
CA LEU A 250 -7.83 8.18 -0.59
C LEU A 250 -8.45 7.81 0.77
N GLY A 251 -8.46 8.73 1.74
CA GLY A 251 -8.93 8.47 3.10
C GLY A 251 -8.08 7.45 3.86
N LEU A 252 -6.78 7.39 3.57
CA LEU A 252 -5.83 6.51 4.25
C LEU A 252 -5.59 6.99 5.69
N ARG A 253 -5.03 6.10 6.52
CA ARG A 253 -4.76 6.35 7.94
C ARG A 253 -3.45 5.71 8.37
N HIS A 254 -2.86 6.25 9.42
CA HIS A 254 -1.63 5.78 10.08
C HIS A 254 -0.36 5.92 9.22
N TYR A 255 -0.29 5.20 8.10
CA TYR A 255 0.81 5.30 7.16
C TYR A 255 0.41 4.83 5.76
N SER A 256 1.16 5.28 4.76
CA SER A 256 1.08 4.79 3.37
C SER A 256 2.40 5.05 2.65
N SER A 257 2.55 4.54 1.43
CA SER A 257 3.64 4.91 0.53
C SER A 257 3.10 5.16 -0.86
N SER A 258 3.44 6.30 -1.46
CA SER A 258 3.08 6.61 -2.85
C SER A 258 4.29 6.41 -3.75
N ASP A 259 4.05 5.79 -4.91
CA ASP A 259 5.07 5.52 -5.91
C ASP A 259 4.97 6.51 -7.06
N PHE A 260 6.12 6.92 -7.58
CA PHE A 260 6.28 7.99 -8.55
C PHE A 260 7.23 7.61 -9.67
N ILE A 261 7.07 8.24 -10.83
CA ILE A 261 8.09 8.31 -11.87
C ILE A 261 8.52 9.77 -12.07
N ILE A 262 9.83 10.00 -12.03
CA ILE A 262 10.45 11.27 -12.39
C ILE A 262 11.05 11.16 -13.79
N THR A 263 10.52 11.92 -14.73
CA THR A 263 11.04 11.97 -16.11
C THR A 263 12.41 12.67 -16.17
N PRO A 264 13.23 12.45 -17.22
CA PRO A 264 14.49 13.19 -17.42
C PRO A 264 14.34 14.72 -17.48
N LYS A 265 13.13 15.23 -17.69
CA LYS A 265 12.80 16.67 -17.70
C LYS A 265 12.29 17.19 -16.35
N GLY A 266 12.31 16.37 -15.29
CA GLY A 266 11.88 16.74 -13.94
C GLY A 266 10.36 16.75 -13.71
N LYS A 267 9.54 16.25 -14.66
CA LYS A 267 8.11 16.02 -14.41
C LYS A 267 7.91 14.79 -13.52
N ILE A 268 7.05 14.91 -12.52
CA ILE A 268 6.77 13.88 -11.51
C ILE A 268 5.34 13.38 -11.70
N TYR A 269 5.20 12.07 -11.88
CA TYR A 269 3.93 11.39 -12.06
C TYR A 269 3.69 10.48 -10.86
N ILE A 270 2.52 10.57 -10.22
CA ILE A 270 2.10 9.56 -9.23
C ILE A 270 1.52 8.34 -9.96
N LEU A 271 1.96 7.16 -9.56
CA LEU A 271 1.55 5.88 -10.14
C LEU A 271 0.46 5.21 -9.31
N GLU A 272 0.71 5.03 -8.02
CA GLU A 272 -0.17 4.39 -7.06
C GLU A 272 0.20 4.79 -5.63
N THR A 273 -0.70 4.49 -4.69
CA THR A 273 -0.44 4.65 -3.25
C THR A 273 -0.78 3.34 -2.57
N ASN A 274 0.23 2.71 -1.97
CA ASN A 274 0.07 1.51 -1.16
C ASN A 274 -0.35 1.89 0.26
N ALA A 275 -1.50 1.37 0.69
CA ALA A 275 -2.08 1.57 2.01
C ALA A 275 -1.47 0.66 3.11
N LEU A 276 -0.78 -0.41 2.72
CA LEU A 276 -0.10 -1.36 3.59
C LEU A 276 1.31 -1.68 3.04
N PRO A 277 2.20 -0.67 2.92
CA PRO A 277 3.56 -0.92 2.45
C PRO A 277 4.27 -1.94 3.33
N VAL A 278 5.10 -2.75 2.68
CA VAL A 278 5.93 -3.77 3.33
C VAL A 278 6.87 -3.11 4.33
N LEU A 279 7.01 -3.71 5.52
CA LEU A 279 7.79 -3.14 6.63
C LEU A 279 9.12 -3.84 6.90
N THR A 280 9.46 -4.90 6.17
CA THR A 280 10.72 -5.64 6.33
C THR A 280 11.95 -4.75 6.12
N GLU A 281 13.10 -5.13 6.66
CA GLU A 281 14.31 -4.28 6.67
C GLU A 281 14.83 -3.88 5.28
N ASP A 282 14.58 -4.72 4.27
CA ASP A 282 14.94 -4.51 2.88
C ASP A 282 13.94 -3.61 2.11
N SER A 283 12.78 -3.34 2.69
CA SER A 283 11.71 -2.56 2.07
C SER A 283 12.07 -1.09 1.87
N LEU A 284 11.45 -0.46 0.87
CA LEU A 284 11.57 0.98 0.63
C LEU A 284 11.07 1.80 1.82
N MET A 285 9.97 1.38 2.45
CA MET A 285 9.43 2.02 3.64
C MET A 285 10.45 2.02 4.79
N HIS A 286 11.08 0.88 5.07
CA HIS A 286 12.09 0.79 6.13
C HIS A 286 13.32 1.66 5.82
N LYS A 287 13.79 1.66 4.58
CA LYS A 287 14.89 2.53 4.14
C LYS A 287 14.54 4.02 4.31
N ALA A 288 13.32 4.41 3.95
CA ALA A 288 12.83 5.78 4.09
C ALA A 288 12.71 6.21 5.57
N LEU A 289 12.19 5.33 6.43
CA LEU A 289 12.13 5.54 7.89
C LEU A 289 13.54 5.79 8.46
N LYS A 290 14.49 4.90 8.16
CA LYS A 290 15.88 5.02 8.62
C LYS A 290 16.55 6.29 8.10
N ALA A 291 16.38 6.62 6.82
CA ALA A 291 16.92 7.85 6.24
C ALA A 291 16.34 9.13 6.88
N THR A 292 15.11 9.04 7.38
CA THR A 292 14.42 10.14 8.08
C THR A 292 14.76 10.20 9.59
N GLY A 293 15.57 9.24 10.08
CA GLY A 293 16.01 9.17 11.48
C GLY A 293 15.02 8.47 12.41
N TRP A 294 14.06 7.70 11.89
CA TRP A 294 13.18 6.88 12.70
C TRP A 294 13.86 5.56 13.09
N ASN A 295 13.85 5.23 14.38
CA ASN A 295 14.08 3.86 14.83
C ASN A 295 12.82 3.02 14.54
N PRO A 296 12.95 1.76 14.08
CA PRO A 296 11.81 0.86 13.89
C PRO A 296 10.89 0.73 15.12
N LYS A 297 11.44 0.74 16.34
CA LYS A 297 10.64 0.70 17.58
C LYS A 297 9.81 1.96 17.76
N ASP A 298 10.39 3.13 17.48
CA ASP A 298 9.69 4.41 17.57
C ASP A 298 8.55 4.47 16.55
N PHE A 299 8.77 3.95 15.34
CA PHE A 299 7.72 3.83 14.33
C PHE A 299 6.59 2.92 14.81
N ALA A 300 6.92 1.75 15.38
CA ALA A 300 5.92 0.84 15.92
C ALA A 300 5.09 1.46 17.05
N GLU A 301 5.76 2.09 18.01
CA GLU A 301 5.11 2.81 19.11
C GLU A 301 4.23 3.96 18.57
N HIS A 302 4.71 4.68 17.56
CA HIS A 302 3.95 5.76 16.91
C HIS A 302 2.66 5.23 16.27
N CYS A 303 2.73 4.16 15.47
CA CYS A 303 1.56 3.56 14.84
C CYS A 303 0.52 3.10 15.88
N VAL A 304 0.96 2.46 16.97
CA VAL A 304 0.06 2.04 18.04
C VAL A 304 -0.60 3.24 18.73
N LYS A 305 0.17 4.31 19.04
CA LYS A 305 -0.36 5.53 19.66
C LYS A 305 -1.39 6.23 18.78
N VAL A 306 -1.12 6.38 17.49
CA VAL A 306 -2.04 7.03 16.55
C VAL A 306 -3.33 6.23 16.40
N ALA A 307 -3.23 4.90 16.35
CA ALA A 307 -4.40 4.04 16.22
C ALA A 307 -5.29 4.00 17.47
N MET A 308 -4.68 4.15 18.66
CA MET A 308 -5.39 4.17 19.95
C MET A 308 -5.85 5.57 20.38
N GLY A 309 -5.29 6.62 19.79
CA GLY A 309 -5.57 8.03 20.12
C GLY A 309 -6.77 8.63 19.38
N LYS A 310 -7.52 7.81 18.63
CA LYS A 310 -8.78 8.17 17.96
C LYS A 310 -9.95 7.48 18.66
#